data_AF-A0A928H8W2-F1
#
_entry.id   AF-A0A928H8W2-F1
#
_cell.length_a   1.000
_cell.length_b   1.000
_cell.length_c   1.000
_cell.angle_alpha   90.00
_cell.angle_beta   90.00
_cell.angle_gamma   90.00
#
_symmetry.space_group_name_H-M   'P 1'
#
loop_
_entity.id
_entity.type
_entity.pdbx_description
1 polymer ?
#
loop_
_entity_poly.entity_id
_entity_poly.type
_entity_poly.pdbx_seq_one_letter_code
_entity_poly.pdbx_strand_id
1 'polypeptide(L)'
;MWKGEKDARFRFVADVHTVQGEHRSWNINLRNPNPLKNAHGRIPTPRGDSGSLRYVIDFAKADEDHCYYLLVREGGVGKIRFDYARIERIQN
;
A
#
# COMPACT_ATOMS: atom_id res chain seq x y z
N MET A 1 5.63 2.84 12.34
CA MET A 1 6.87 3.49 11.85
C MET A 1 7.95 2.43 11.79
N TRP A 2 8.59 2.25 10.63
CA TRP A 2 9.57 1.18 10.43
C TRP A 2 10.98 1.77 10.47
N LYS A 3 11.80 1.26 11.39
CA LYS A 3 13.21 1.63 11.52
C LYS A 3 14.02 0.91 10.44
N GLY A 4 14.93 1.64 9.81
CA GLY A 4 15.80 1.14 8.77
C GLY A 4 16.77 2.24 8.36
N GLU A 5 17.93 1.86 7.86
CA GLU A 5 18.88 2.80 7.30
C GLU A 5 18.39 3.35 5.94
N LYS A 6 18.95 4.49 5.54
CA LYS A 6 18.75 5.03 4.18
C LYS A 6 19.08 3.96 3.14
N ASP A 7 18.29 3.90 2.07
CA ASP A 7 18.42 2.96 0.96
C ASP A 7 18.15 1.48 1.30
N ALA A 8 17.86 1.15 2.57
CA ALA A 8 17.37 -0.19 2.91
C ALA A 8 16.09 -0.52 2.14
N ARG A 9 16.06 -1.71 1.55
CA ARG A 9 14.94 -2.19 0.72
C ARG A 9 13.96 -2.99 1.54
N PHE A 10 12.68 -2.80 1.28
CA PHE A 10 11.58 -3.46 1.94
C PHE A 10 10.56 -3.95 0.93
N ARG A 11 9.89 -5.04 1.27
CA ARG A 11 8.74 -5.59 0.56
C ARG A 11 7.52 -5.51 1.46
N PHE A 12 6.49 -4.83 1.00
CA PHE A 12 5.17 -4.87 1.61
C PHE A 12 4.28 -5.84 0.83
N VAL A 13 3.62 -6.76 1.52
CA VAL A 13 2.66 -7.71 0.98
C VAL A 13 1.35 -7.57 1.73
N ALA A 14 0.23 -7.45 1.02
CA ALA A 14 -1.09 -7.53 1.62
C ALA A 14 -2.06 -8.33 0.76
N ASP A 15 -2.88 -9.15 1.42
CA ASP A 15 -4.03 -9.79 0.80
C ASP A 15 -5.26 -8.95 1.15
N VAL A 16 -5.88 -8.39 0.11
CA VAL A 16 -6.94 -7.39 0.24
C VAL A 16 -8.15 -7.86 -0.54
N HIS A 17 -9.30 -7.80 0.12
CA HIS A 17 -10.61 -8.00 -0.48
C HIS A 17 -11.38 -6.69 -0.46
N THR A 18 -11.84 -6.26 -1.64
CA THR A 18 -12.62 -5.04 -1.82
C THR A 18 -13.98 -5.35 -2.43
N VAL A 19 -15.00 -4.67 -1.94
CA VAL A 19 -16.35 -4.63 -2.53
C VAL A 19 -16.72 -3.17 -2.71
N GLN A 20 -16.77 -2.70 -3.96
CA GLN A 20 -17.03 -1.29 -4.29
C GLN A 20 -17.90 -1.13 -5.54
N GLY A 21 -18.60 0.01 -5.62
CA GLY A 21 -19.42 0.34 -6.78
C GLY A 21 -18.61 0.61 -8.06
N GLU A 22 -19.30 0.67 -9.20
CA GLU A 22 -18.65 0.68 -10.53
C GLU A 22 -18.01 2.02 -10.93
N HIS A 23 -18.33 3.11 -10.25
CA HIS A 23 -17.97 4.46 -10.69
C HIS A 23 -16.61 4.95 -10.19
N ARG A 24 -16.04 4.35 -9.12
CA ARG A 24 -14.75 4.74 -8.56
C ARG A 24 -14.02 3.53 -7.96
N SER A 25 -12.73 3.42 -8.24
CA SER A 25 -11.85 2.40 -7.68
C SER A 25 -10.97 2.97 -6.58
N TRP A 26 -10.83 2.25 -5.46
CA TRP A 26 -9.78 2.58 -4.49
C TRP A 26 -8.39 2.32 -5.06
N ASN A 27 -7.41 3.06 -4.53
CA ASN A 27 -6.00 2.84 -4.79
C ASN A 27 -5.30 2.43 -3.49
N ILE A 28 -4.56 1.32 -3.55
CA ILE A 28 -3.59 0.95 -2.52
C ILE A 28 -2.31 1.74 -2.79
N ASN A 29 -1.95 2.60 -1.86
CA ASN A 29 -0.78 3.47 -1.97
C ASN A 29 0.19 3.23 -0.83
N LEU A 30 1.49 3.24 -1.12
CA LEU A 30 2.53 3.33 -0.10
C LEU A 30 3.24 4.69 -0.22
N ARG A 31 3.00 5.58 0.74
CA ARG A 31 3.53 6.95 0.72
C ARG A 31 3.59 7.58 2.11
N ASN A 32 4.38 8.64 2.25
CA ASN A 32 4.30 9.52 3.41
C ASN A 32 3.20 10.58 3.18
N PRO A 33 2.16 10.66 4.03
CA PRO A 33 1.12 11.67 3.90
C PRO A 33 1.56 13.06 4.38
N ASN A 34 2.68 13.20 5.11
CA ASN A 34 3.15 14.49 5.62
C ASN A 34 4.70 14.54 5.83
N PRO A 35 5.44 15.34 5.05
CA PRO A 35 5.01 16.05 3.86
C PRO A 35 4.62 15.06 2.76
N LEU A 36 3.81 15.52 1.81
CA LEU A 36 3.35 14.70 0.69
C LEU A 36 4.51 14.35 -0.27
N LYS A 37 5.27 13.30 0.04
CA LYS A 37 6.35 12.83 -0.83
C LYS A 37 5.86 11.73 -1.77
N ASN A 38 6.62 11.48 -2.84
CA ASN A 38 6.29 10.57 -3.94
C ASN A 38 5.76 9.21 -3.42
N ALA A 39 4.71 8.71 -4.07
CA ALA A 39 4.21 7.37 -3.78
C ALA A 39 5.17 6.32 -4.36
N HIS A 40 5.52 5.31 -3.57
CA HIS A 40 6.32 4.18 -4.03
C HIS A 40 5.48 3.12 -4.76
N GLY A 41 4.16 3.21 -4.66
CA GLY A 41 3.22 2.41 -5.42
C GLY A 41 1.83 3.02 -5.38
N ARG A 42 1.11 2.95 -6.50
CA ARG A 42 -0.32 3.26 -6.62
C ARG A 42 -0.95 2.14 -7.44
N ILE A 43 -1.61 1.21 -6.77
CA ILE A 43 -2.22 0.06 -7.43
C ILE A 43 -3.75 0.19 -7.32
N PRO A 44 -4.47 0.33 -8.45
CA PRO A 44 -5.92 0.38 -8.42
C PRO A 44 -6.50 -0.99 -8.03
N THR A 45 -7.59 -0.94 -7.28
CA THR A 45 -8.39 -2.11 -6.92
C THR A 45 -9.45 -2.38 -8.00
N PRO A 46 -9.78 -3.64 -8.33
CA PRO A 46 -10.85 -3.95 -9.27
C PRO A 46 -12.20 -3.44 -8.79
N ARG A 47 -13.07 -3.08 -9.74
CA ARG A 47 -14.45 -2.69 -9.45
C ARG A 47 -15.28 -3.91 -9.04
N GLY A 48 -16.40 -3.68 -8.36
CA GLY A 48 -17.27 -4.75 -7.89
C GLY A 48 -16.65 -5.50 -6.71
N ASP A 49 -16.89 -6.80 -6.65
CA ASP A 49 -16.23 -7.71 -5.72
C ASP A 49 -14.90 -8.18 -6.34
N SER A 50 -13.78 -7.81 -5.72
CA SER A 50 -12.45 -8.17 -6.22
C SER A 50 -12.04 -9.62 -5.93
N GLY A 51 -12.77 -10.33 -5.07
CA GLY A 51 -12.22 -11.48 -4.35
C GLY A 51 -11.00 -11.09 -3.50
N SER A 52 -10.24 -12.08 -3.05
CA SER A 52 -8.98 -11.85 -2.34
C SER A 52 -7.83 -11.68 -3.34
N LEU A 53 -7.18 -10.51 -3.32
CA LEU A 53 -6.07 -10.17 -4.21
C LEU A 53 -4.82 -9.83 -3.41
N ARG A 54 -3.67 -10.33 -3.88
CA ARG A 54 -2.37 -10.04 -3.28
C ARG A 54 -1.71 -8.83 -3.94
N TYR A 55 -1.40 -7.83 -3.13
CA TYR A 55 -0.66 -6.63 -3.50
C TYR A 55 0.77 -6.73 -2.96
N VAL A 56 1.76 -6.58 -3.85
CA VAL A 56 3.19 -6.59 -3.49
C VAL A 56 3.80 -5.27 -3.93
N ILE A 57 4.43 -4.55 -3.00
CA ILE A 57 5.09 -3.28 -3.25
C ILE A 57 6.50 -3.33 -2.68
N ASP A 58 7.49 -3.26 -3.56
CA ASP A 58 8.90 -3.14 -3.20
C ASP A 58 9.33 -1.68 -3.20
N PHE A 59 10.02 -1.25 -2.16
CA PHE A 59 10.45 0.15 -2.02
C PHE A 59 11.76 0.26 -1.23
N ALA A 60 12.50 1.35 -1.47
CA ALA A 60 13.69 1.70 -0.70
C ALA A 60 13.35 2.84 0.27
N LYS A 61 13.95 2.81 1.46
CA LYS A 61 13.76 3.84 2.48
C LYS A 61 14.50 5.10 2.07
N ALA A 62 13.78 6.23 1.98
CA ALA A 62 14.36 7.49 1.56
C ALA A 62 15.40 8.06 2.54
N ASP A 63 15.12 7.94 3.84
CA ASP A 63 15.98 8.35 4.95
C ASP A 63 15.51 7.66 6.25
N GLU A 64 16.33 7.69 7.30
CA GLU A 64 16.09 6.98 8.57
C GLU A 64 14.78 7.38 9.25
N ASP A 65 14.45 8.67 9.19
CA ASP A 65 13.25 9.26 9.81
C ASP A 65 12.00 9.16 8.94
N HIS A 66 12.16 8.74 7.68
CA HIS A 66 11.05 8.66 6.74
C HIS A 66 10.03 7.59 7.13
N CYS A 67 8.79 8.02 7.31
CA CYS A 67 7.66 7.16 7.64
C CYS A 67 6.80 6.88 6.42
N TYR A 68 6.63 5.61 6.08
CA TYR A 68 5.68 5.17 5.06
C TYR A 68 4.37 4.71 5.68
N TYR A 69 3.28 5.01 4.98
CA TYR A 69 1.94 4.62 5.35
C TYR A 69 1.30 3.90 4.18
N LEU A 70 0.62 2.80 4.48
CA LEU A 70 -0.31 2.19 3.55
C LEU A 70 -1.62 2.98 3.58
N LEU A 71 -1.98 3.58 2.45
CA LEU A 71 -3.19 4.39 2.32
C LEU A 71 -4.11 3.76 1.29
N VAL A 72 -5.37 3.58 1.67
CA VAL A 72 -6.45 3.20 0.75
C VAL A 72 -7.32 4.42 0.50
N ARG A 73 -7.34 4.91 -0.74
CA ARG A 73 -7.93 6.22 -1.05
C ARG A 73 -8.62 6.26 -2.39
N GLU A 74 -9.31 7.38 -2.65
CA GLU A 74 -9.81 7.81 -3.98
C GLU A 74 -10.97 6.98 -4.57
N GLY A 75 -11.37 5.89 -3.92
CA GLY A 75 -12.53 5.09 -4.32
C GLY A 75 -13.85 5.57 -3.73
N GLY A 76 -14.92 4.90 -4.11
CA GLY A 76 -16.29 5.20 -3.68
C GLY A 76 -16.66 4.58 -2.33
N VAL A 77 -17.95 4.64 -2.00
CA VAL A 77 -18.52 3.87 -0.89
C VAL A 77 -18.35 2.38 -1.17
N GLY A 78 -17.91 1.62 -0.17
CA GLY A 78 -17.64 0.19 -0.30
C GLY A 78 -17.13 -0.42 1.01
N LYS A 79 -16.71 -1.69 0.94
CA LYS A 79 -16.04 -2.41 2.04
C LYS A 79 -14.64 -2.86 1.63
N ILE A 80 -13.68 -2.69 2.53
CA ILE A 80 -12.33 -3.22 2.39
C ILE A 80 -12.02 -4.11 3.57
N ARG A 81 -11.41 -5.26 3.30
CA ARG A 81 -10.88 -6.17 4.30
C ARG A 81 -9.43 -6.51 3.95
N PHE A 82 -8.59 -6.48 4.98
CA PHE A 82 -7.23 -6.99 4.90
C PHE A 82 -7.21 -8.35 5.56
N ASP A 83 -7.00 -9.40 4.76
CA ASP A 83 -6.90 -10.78 5.25
C ASP A 83 -5.48 -11.07 5.75
N TYR A 84 -4.49 -10.40 5.14
CA TYR A 84 -3.09 -10.51 5.51
C TYR A 84 -2.36 -9.20 5.23
N ALA A 85 -1.39 -8.87 6.07
CA ALA A 85 -0.42 -7.82 5.79
C ALA A 85 0.93 -8.17 6.43
N ARG A 86 2.01 -8.02 5.66
CA ARG A 86 3.38 -8.19 6.11
C ARG A 86 4.27 -7.14 5.47
N ILE A 87 5.27 -6.73 6.24
CA ILE A 87 6.42 -6.04 5.70
C ILE A 87 7.68 -6.80 6.10
N GLU A 88 8.64 -6.87 5.19
CA GLU A 88 9.94 -7.46 5.44
C GLU A 88 11.06 -6.63 4.81
N ARG A 89 12.24 -6.67 5.43
CA ARG A 89 13.46 -6.12 4.84
C ARG A 89 13.99 -7.11 3.82
N ILE A 90 14.26 -6.65 2.61
CA ILE A 90 14.87 -7.45 1.55
C ILE A 90 16.39 -7.38 1.74
N GLN A 91 17.04 -8.51 1.98
CA GLN A 91 18.50 -8.61 1.89
C GLN A 91 18.87 -8.71 0.40
N ASN A 92 19.72 -7.81 -0.06
CA ASN A 92 20.39 -7.97 -1.36
C ASN A 92 21.51 -9.00 -1.22
#